data_AF-A0A920CU75-F1
#
_entry.id   AF-A0A920CU75-F1
#
_cell.length_a   1.000
_cell.length_b   1.000
_cell.length_c   1.000
_cell.angle_alpha   90.00
_cell.angle_beta   90.00
_cell.angle_gamma   90.00
#
_symmetry.space_group_name_H-M   'P 1'
#
loop_
_entity.id
_entity.type
_entity.pdbx_description
1 polymer ?
#
loop_
_entity_poly.entity_id
_entity_poly.type
_entity_poly.pdbx_seq_one_letter_code
_entity_poly.pdbx_strand_id
1 'polypeptide(L)'
;MTVFALSLIMASFVGTIIWIVQTSVKPITQKLFSQTWHYYTSFIPVFFLLGGSAIINRLGPLICSILTDSSTSPPAGKMTEPFIHVLPIEQTASHRSFLNQPFISLSRLENLQEIVLTAILIWAAGTIVFIAVNVKNYRTFKRSILQNSRVCETVDCPVKVIVSSHATTPMVMGLWKPFVVLPDTPLDEKELDMIISHELVHLKRGDLVMKLIILVVNAIHWFNPAAYVLNKQLNTLCELSCDEKVVRDMDMESRRLYGETLLKMLEYGVMKRNVVCTSSLCTPKKNMKRRLVNLMGVKKLNKFIIMMSLVSTISMVGIGGLVASAAESAVPPKIPTDKKPQGRNVYVQMADGTVLYYDKDGNVTEAPEMRKSLTPPDYTTEEVVEIMKQLINDHSSVPYNSSIPIELFIPQHFVDQLPQKYLDEINKTYGLELKKTESFTTEEIVALTKKGIEKNTVPQAYVDALPQKELDAINKTYGWELKKSN
;
A
#
# COMPACT_ATOMS: atom_id res chain seq x y z
N MET A 1 14.87 2.88 -6.51
CA MET A 1 14.12 3.09 -7.77
C MET A 1 12.92 2.15 -7.88
N THR A 2 13.10 0.84 -7.85
CA THR A 2 12.01 -0.18 -7.87
C THR A 2 10.92 0.05 -6.82
N VAL A 3 11.33 0.32 -5.58
CA VAL A 3 10.44 0.64 -4.44
C VAL A 3 9.55 1.85 -4.73
N PHE A 4 10.12 2.90 -5.33
CA PHE A 4 9.40 4.13 -5.63
C PHE A 4 8.39 3.92 -6.75
N ALA A 5 8.79 3.24 -7.84
CA ALA A 5 7.90 2.89 -8.94
C ALA A 5 6.72 2.03 -8.45
N LEU A 6 7.00 1.05 -7.59
CA LEU A 6 5.95 0.21 -7.00
C LEU A 6 5.03 1.05 -6.10
N SER A 7 5.56 1.90 -5.23
CA SER A 7 4.73 2.77 -4.38
C SER A 7 3.82 3.71 -5.18
N LEU A 8 4.30 4.20 -6.33
CA LEU A 8 3.53 5.07 -7.22
C LEU A 8 2.35 4.32 -7.85
N ILE A 9 2.59 3.11 -8.35
CA ILE A 9 1.54 2.26 -8.93
C ILE A 9 0.51 1.88 -7.87
N MET A 10 0.96 1.53 -6.67
CA MET A 10 0.08 1.17 -5.55
C MET A 10 -0.76 2.36 -5.10
N ALA A 11 -0.19 3.56 -4.98
CA ALA A 11 -0.93 4.77 -4.66
C ALA A 11 -2.01 5.06 -5.73
N SER A 12 -1.66 4.90 -7.01
CA SER A 12 -2.59 5.05 -8.14
C SER A 12 -3.75 4.05 -8.06
N PHE A 13 -3.45 2.78 -7.78
CA PHE A 13 -4.41 1.70 -7.67
C PHE A 13 -5.37 1.89 -6.48
N VAL A 14 -4.82 2.09 -5.28
CA VAL A 14 -5.60 2.27 -4.04
C VAL A 14 -6.50 3.51 -4.15
N GLY A 15 -5.94 4.64 -4.61
CA GLY A 15 -6.71 5.86 -4.80
C GLY A 15 -7.86 5.70 -5.80
N THR A 16 -7.64 4.94 -6.88
CA THR A 16 -8.68 4.64 -7.89
C THR A 16 -9.78 3.75 -7.32
N ILE A 17 -9.44 2.71 -6.55
CA ILE A 17 -10.44 1.83 -5.90
C ILE A 17 -11.32 2.64 -4.94
N ILE A 18 -10.71 3.45 -4.07
CA ILE A 18 -11.46 4.28 -3.12
C ILE A 18 -12.42 5.22 -3.87
N TRP A 19 -11.94 5.85 -4.94
CA TRP A 19 -12.77 6.70 -5.78
C TRP A 19 -13.94 5.94 -6.43
N ILE A 20 -13.72 4.73 -6.93
CA ILE A 20 -14.78 3.88 -7.51
C ILE A 20 -15.82 3.55 -6.44
N VAL A 21 -15.40 3.06 -5.27
CA VAL A 21 -16.32 2.72 -4.17
C VAL A 21 -17.15 3.94 -3.77
N GLN A 22 -16.52 5.10 -3.57
CA GLN A 22 -17.20 6.34 -3.23
C GLN A 22 -18.20 6.79 -4.31
N THR A 23 -17.85 6.59 -5.59
CA THR A 23 -18.72 6.95 -6.72
C THR A 23 -19.90 5.99 -6.85
N SER A 24 -19.73 4.71 -6.55
CA SER A 24 -20.78 3.69 -6.58
C SER A 24 -21.85 3.92 -5.50
N VAL A 25 -21.45 4.37 -4.30
CA VAL A 25 -22.42 4.67 -3.21
C VAL A 25 -23.03 6.07 -3.34
N LYS A 26 -22.56 6.89 -4.28
CA LYS A 26 -23.01 8.27 -4.50
C LYS A 26 -24.52 8.44 -4.72
N PRO A 27 -25.22 7.61 -5.51
CA PRO A 27 -26.66 7.76 -5.75
C PRO A 27 -27.49 7.69 -4.46
N ILE A 28 -27.02 6.94 -3.46
CA ILE A 28 -27.66 6.80 -2.15
C ILE A 28 -27.26 7.96 -1.24
N THR A 29 -25.94 8.16 -1.12
CA THR A 29 -25.36 9.16 -0.20
C THR A 29 -25.69 10.61 -0.60
N GLN A 30 -25.99 10.91 -1.86
CA GLN A 30 -26.48 12.23 -2.29
C GLN A 30 -27.89 12.57 -1.80
N LYS A 31 -28.70 11.58 -1.42
CA LYS A 31 -30.02 11.81 -0.82
C LYS A 31 -29.94 12.12 0.68
N LEU A 32 -28.85 11.67 1.32
CA LEU A 32 -28.68 11.72 2.78
C LEU A 32 -27.73 12.83 3.24
N PHE A 33 -26.63 13.05 2.52
CA PHE A 33 -25.55 13.96 2.91
C PHE A 33 -25.49 15.20 2.02
N SER A 34 -24.99 16.29 2.60
CA SER A 34 -24.78 17.58 1.93
C SER A 34 -23.77 17.50 0.79
N GLN A 35 -23.85 18.41 -0.18
CA GLN A 35 -22.83 18.50 -1.24
C GLN A 35 -21.46 18.87 -0.65
N THR A 36 -21.45 19.62 0.45
CA THR A 36 -20.26 19.92 1.25
C THR A 36 -19.59 18.67 1.80
N TRP A 37 -20.35 17.69 2.31
CA TRP A 37 -19.78 16.42 2.75
C TRP A 37 -19.14 15.64 1.58
N HIS A 38 -19.82 15.58 0.43
CA HIS A 38 -19.27 14.95 -0.78
C HIS A 38 -17.98 15.62 -1.25
N TYR A 39 -17.88 16.95 -1.11
CA TYR A 39 -16.67 17.69 -1.44
C TYR A 39 -15.49 17.29 -0.55
N TYR A 40 -15.65 17.34 0.78
CA TYR A 40 -14.58 17.01 1.72
C TYR A 40 -14.19 15.53 1.68
N THR A 41 -15.16 14.61 1.56
CA THR A 41 -14.85 13.17 1.47
C THR A 41 -14.12 12.81 0.18
N SER A 42 -14.28 13.59 -0.90
CA SER A 42 -13.52 13.42 -2.13
C SER A 42 -12.02 13.75 -1.96
N PHE A 43 -11.59 14.27 -0.81
CA PHE A 43 -10.17 14.43 -0.47
C PHE A 43 -9.50 13.11 -0.04
N ILE A 44 -10.30 12.10 0.36
CA ILE A 44 -9.77 10.79 0.75
C ILE A 44 -9.04 10.11 -0.42
N PRO A 45 -9.64 9.91 -1.61
CA PRO A 45 -8.90 9.33 -2.73
C PRO A 45 -7.70 10.20 -3.15
N VAL A 46 -7.78 11.53 -3.02
CA VAL A 46 -6.65 12.45 -3.26
C VAL A 46 -5.48 12.17 -2.30
N PHE A 47 -5.76 11.98 -1.01
CA PHE A 47 -4.76 11.65 0.00
C PHE A 47 -4.05 10.33 -0.32
N PHE A 48 -4.79 9.29 -0.71
CA PHE A 48 -4.19 8.01 -1.09
C PHE A 48 -3.39 8.08 -2.40
N LEU A 49 -3.85 8.85 -3.39
CA LEU A 49 -3.09 9.11 -4.61
C LEU A 49 -1.76 9.82 -4.32
N LEU A 50 -1.68 10.66 -3.28
CA LEU A 50 -0.46 11.32 -2.86
C LEU A 50 0.46 10.44 -1.97
N GLY A 51 0.17 9.13 -1.87
CA GLY A 51 0.98 8.20 -1.08
C GLY A 51 0.57 8.10 0.39
N GLY A 52 -0.65 8.50 0.74
CA GLY A 52 -1.19 8.42 2.09
C GLY A 52 -1.17 7.01 2.71
N SER A 53 -1.12 5.95 1.90
CA SER A 53 -0.92 4.57 2.36
C SER A 53 0.35 4.41 3.20
N ALA A 54 1.48 4.97 2.75
CA ALA A 54 2.73 4.90 3.48
C ALA A 54 2.68 5.65 4.82
N ILE A 55 1.87 6.70 4.91
CA ILE A 55 1.65 7.47 6.15
C ILE A 55 0.81 6.62 7.12
N ILE A 56 -0.29 6.03 6.63
CA ILE A 56 -1.14 5.15 7.44
C ILE A 56 -0.36 3.96 7.98
N ASN A 57 0.48 3.32 7.15
CA ASN A 57 1.25 2.14 7.57
C ASN A 57 2.33 2.49 8.61
N ARG A 58 2.88 3.72 8.58
CA ARG A 58 3.78 4.22 9.62
C ARG A 58 3.06 4.59 10.93
N LEU A 59 1.82 5.07 10.83
CA LEU A 59 1.01 5.46 11.99
C LEU A 59 0.25 4.29 12.61
N GLY A 60 0.01 3.21 11.84
CA GLY A 60 -0.73 2.01 12.27
C GLY A 60 -0.23 1.43 13.60
N PRO A 61 1.09 1.20 13.78
CA PRO A 61 1.65 0.72 15.03
C PRO A 61 1.40 1.65 16.23
N LEU A 62 1.41 2.97 16.03
CA LEU A 62 1.15 3.98 17.07
C LEU A 62 -0.33 4.03 17.46
N ILE A 63 -1.23 3.89 16.48
CA ILE A 63 -2.68 3.83 16.75
C ILE A 63 -3.02 2.52 17.45
N CYS A 64 -2.45 1.40 16.99
CA CYS A 64 -2.59 0.11 17.64
C CYS A 64 -2.07 0.16 19.07
N SER A 65 -0.87 0.71 19.32
CA SER A 65 -0.31 0.80 20.69
C SER A 65 -1.21 1.60 21.64
N ILE A 66 -1.79 2.71 21.18
CA ILE A 66 -2.73 3.53 21.97
C ILE A 66 -4.05 2.77 22.24
N LEU A 67 -4.51 1.95 21.31
CA LEU A 67 -5.72 1.14 21.46
C LEU A 67 -5.47 -0.12 22.31
N THR A 68 -4.26 -0.69 22.27
CA THR A 68 -3.87 -1.88 23.04
C THR A 68 -3.26 -1.59 24.41
N ASP A 69 -3.08 -0.31 24.80
CA ASP A 69 -2.61 0.11 26.13
C ASP A 69 -3.59 -0.22 27.29
N SER A 70 -4.57 -1.08 27.05
CA SER A 70 -5.48 -1.63 28.08
C SER A 70 -5.25 -3.12 28.37
N SER A 71 -4.08 -3.68 28.04
CA SER A 71 -3.69 -5.02 28.51
C SER A 71 -2.19 -5.15 28.74
N THR A 72 -1.87 -5.53 29.97
CA THR A 72 -0.59 -5.81 30.62
C THR A 72 0.48 -6.46 29.73
N SER A 73 1.67 -5.85 29.74
CA SER A 73 2.93 -6.39 29.18
C SER A 73 3.45 -7.61 29.96
N PRO A 74 3.98 -8.66 29.30
CA PRO A 74 4.94 -9.57 29.92
C PRO A 74 6.39 -9.03 29.79
N PRO A 75 7.31 -9.44 30.68
CA PRO A 75 8.61 -8.79 30.86
C PRO A 75 9.61 -9.12 29.75
N ALA A 76 10.50 -8.16 29.49
CA ALA A 76 11.57 -8.21 28.50
C ALA A 76 12.54 -9.40 28.74
N GLY A 77 12.62 -10.31 27.76
CA GLY A 77 13.64 -11.34 27.63
C GLY A 77 14.63 -11.00 26.51
N LYS A 78 15.92 -11.23 26.77
CA LYS A 78 17.09 -10.84 25.96
C LYS A 78 17.09 -11.42 24.53
N MET A 79 17.75 -10.69 23.62
CA MET A 79 18.08 -11.07 22.24
C MET A 79 18.64 -12.50 22.13
N THR A 80 18.03 -13.30 21.26
CA THR A 80 18.59 -14.54 20.70
C THR A 80 18.45 -14.50 19.18
N GLU A 81 19.51 -14.94 18.49
CA GLU A 81 19.62 -15.05 17.03
C GLU A 81 18.58 -16.02 16.43
N PRO A 82 18.19 -15.85 15.15
CA PRO A 82 17.03 -16.53 14.59
C PRO A 82 17.39 -17.95 14.15
N PHE A 83 17.01 -18.95 14.95
CA PHE A 83 16.70 -20.28 14.44
C PHE A 83 15.18 -20.46 14.41
N ILE A 84 14.68 -20.79 13.22
CA ILE A 84 13.26 -20.94 12.90
C ILE A 84 12.72 -22.15 13.66
N HIS A 85 11.88 -21.93 14.67
CA HIS A 85 10.95 -22.94 15.15
C HIS A 85 9.70 -22.91 14.28
N VAL A 86 9.46 -24.00 13.55
CA VAL A 86 8.16 -24.27 12.92
C VAL A 86 7.24 -24.83 13.99
N LEU A 87 6.29 -24.02 14.45
CA LEU A 87 5.08 -24.52 15.11
C LEU A 87 4.06 -24.91 14.03
N PRO A 88 3.26 -25.96 14.21
CA PRO A 88 2.22 -26.33 13.26
C PRO A 88 1.11 -25.28 13.33
N ILE A 89 0.97 -24.47 12.26
CA ILE A 89 -0.10 -23.48 12.14
C ILE A 89 -1.35 -24.18 11.59
N GLU A 90 -2.44 -24.04 12.34
CA GLU A 90 -3.80 -24.35 11.91
C GLU A 90 -4.10 -23.73 10.54
N GLN A 91 -4.71 -24.55 9.68
CA GLN A 91 -5.22 -24.16 8.38
C GLN A 91 -6.15 -22.95 8.49
N THR A 92 -5.69 -21.79 8.02
CA THR A 92 -6.59 -20.79 7.45
C THR A 92 -6.20 -20.55 6.00
N ALA A 93 -6.99 -21.21 5.14
CA ALA A 93 -7.23 -20.97 3.74
C ALA A 93 -6.27 -20.01 3.00
N SER A 94 -5.36 -20.60 2.22
CA SER A 94 -5.24 -20.37 0.79
C SER A 94 -6.08 -19.21 0.23
N HIS A 95 -5.54 -17.99 0.31
CA HIS A 95 -5.70 -17.03 -0.75
C HIS A 95 -4.36 -17.01 -1.48
N ARG A 96 -4.18 -17.89 -2.48
CA ARG A 96 -3.16 -17.64 -3.51
C ARG A 96 -3.47 -16.24 -4.03
N SER A 97 -2.68 -15.24 -3.68
CA SER A 97 -2.90 -13.90 -4.18
C SER A 97 -2.72 -13.97 -5.70
N PHE A 98 -3.81 -13.72 -6.43
CA PHE A 98 -3.85 -13.60 -7.89
C PHE A 98 -2.75 -12.65 -8.43
N LEU A 99 -2.18 -11.82 -7.56
CA LEU A 99 -1.13 -10.84 -7.83
C LEU A 99 0.32 -11.36 -7.65
N ASN A 100 0.57 -12.50 -6.98
CA ASN A 100 1.95 -12.97 -6.77
C ASN A 100 2.57 -13.57 -8.05
N GLN A 101 1.76 -14.21 -8.90
CA GLN A 101 2.20 -14.81 -10.17
C GLN A 101 2.82 -13.80 -11.17
N PRO A 102 2.20 -12.64 -11.47
CA PRO A 102 2.81 -11.65 -12.34
C PRO A 102 4.04 -10.99 -11.71
N PHE A 103 4.10 -10.84 -10.39
CA PHE A 103 5.28 -10.27 -9.72
C PHE A 103 6.50 -11.18 -9.87
N ILE A 104 6.34 -12.48 -9.62
CA ILE A 104 7.42 -13.48 -9.79
C ILE A 104 7.88 -13.53 -11.25
N SER A 105 6.95 -13.36 -12.20
CA SER A 105 7.28 -13.31 -13.64
C SER A 105 8.05 -12.03 -14.01
N LEU A 106 7.69 -10.88 -13.44
CA LEU A 106 8.40 -9.61 -13.64
C LEU A 106 9.80 -9.61 -13.01
N SER A 107 9.98 -10.26 -11.86
CA SER A 107 11.29 -10.38 -11.21
C SER A 107 12.31 -11.24 -11.98
N ARG A 108 11.86 -12.03 -12.97
CA ARG A 108 12.73 -12.87 -13.83
C ARG A 108 13.32 -12.13 -15.04
N LEU A 109 12.94 -10.87 -15.28
CA LEU A 109 13.48 -10.11 -16.41
C LEU A 109 14.93 -9.71 -16.10
N GLU A 110 15.89 -10.21 -16.89
CA GLU A 110 17.34 -9.94 -16.76
C GLU A 110 17.67 -8.43 -16.76
N ASN A 111 16.78 -7.58 -17.30
CA ASN A 111 16.94 -6.13 -17.37
C ASN A 111 15.91 -5.34 -16.54
N LEU A 112 15.31 -5.93 -15.50
CA LEU A 112 14.24 -5.26 -14.72
C LEU A 112 14.67 -3.89 -14.17
N GLN A 113 15.91 -3.75 -13.72
CA GLN A 113 16.42 -2.48 -13.19
C GLN A 113 16.50 -1.40 -14.27
N GLU A 114 16.96 -1.74 -15.48
CA GLU A 114 17.06 -0.82 -16.61
C GLU A 114 15.67 -0.42 -17.13
N ILE A 115 14.75 -1.38 -17.21
CA ILE A 115 13.36 -1.15 -17.59
C ILE A 115 12.69 -0.20 -16.58
N VAL A 116 12.85 -0.47 -15.28
CA VAL A 116 12.30 0.38 -14.20
C VAL A 116 12.91 1.77 -14.23
N LEU A 117 14.22 1.89 -14.44
CA LEU A 117 14.89 3.18 -14.56
C LEU A 117 14.34 3.98 -15.75
N THR A 118 14.26 3.35 -16.92
CA THR A 118 13.71 3.96 -18.14
C THR A 118 12.26 4.39 -17.92
N ALA A 119 11.44 3.55 -17.30
CA ALA A 119 10.05 3.88 -16.96
C ALA A 119 9.95 5.08 -16.02
N ILE A 120 10.82 5.19 -15.01
CA ILE A 120 10.86 6.34 -14.10
C ILE A 120 11.30 7.61 -14.82
N LEU A 121 12.26 7.52 -15.75
CA LEU A 121 12.70 8.66 -16.56
C LEU A 121 11.58 9.17 -17.47
N ILE A 122 10.88 8.27 -18.16
CA ILE A 122 9.70 8.60 -18.98
C ILE A 122 8.61 9.23 -18.11
N TRP A 123 8.33 8.63 -16.94
CA TRP A 123 7.36 9.16 -16.00
C TRP A 123 7.71 10.58 -15.55
N ALA A 124 8.97 10.82 -15.15
CA ALA A 124 9.45 12.12 -14.68
C ALA A 124 9.39 13.17 -15.79
N ALA A 125 9.80 12.81 -17.02
CA ALA A 125 9.67 13.69 -18.17
C ALA A 125 8.20 14.07 -18.43
N GLY A 126 7.29 13.09 -18.38
CA GLY A 126 5.84 13.31 -18.51
C GLY A 126 5.30 14.28 -17.45
N THR A 127 5.67 14.09 -16.19
CA THR A 127 5.29 14.99 -15.08
C THR A 127 5.83 16.41 -15.29
N ILE A 128 7.10 16.56 -15.70
CA ILE A 128 7.71 17.87 -15.96
C ILE A 128 6.98 18.59 -17.11
N VAL A 129 6.73 17.89 -18.22
CA VAL A 129 6.00 18.44 -19.37
C VAL A 129 4.59 18.85 -18.96
N PHE A 130 3.88 18.00 -18.21
CA PHE A 130 2.54 18.31 -17.72
C PHE A 130 2.52 19.59 -16.86
N ILE A 131 3.45 19.71 -15.91
CA ILE A 131 3.56 20.90 -15.05
C ILE A 131 3.92 22.12 -15.89
N ALA A 132 4.90 22.01 -16.79
CA ALA A 132 5.35 23.12 -17.64
C ALA A 132 4.22 23.67 -18.51
N VAL A 133 3.43 22.78 -19.13
CA VAL A 133 2.25 23.16 -19.93
C VAL A 133 1.21 23.89 -19.08
N ASN A 134 0.86 23.35 -17.91
CA ASN A 134 -0.12 23.97 -17.02
C ASN A 134 0.35 25.32 -16.45
N VAL A 135 1.64 25.44 -16.10
CA VAL A 135 2.24 26.71 -15.66
C VAL A 135 2.25 27.73 -16.79
N LYS A 136 2.58 27.33 -18.02
CA LYS A 136 2.53 28.22 -19.20
C LYS A 136 1.10 28.69 -19.46
N ASN A 137 0.12 27.79 -19.41
CA ASN A 137 -1.29 28.12 -19.59
C ASN A 137 -1.77 29.10 -18.52
N TYR A 138 -1.46 28.83 -17.25
CA TYR A 138 -1.81 29.72 -16.14
C TYR A 138 -1.17 31.11 -16.28
N ARG A 139 0.13 31.18 -16.62
CA ARG A 139 0.83 32.45 -16.82
C ARG A 139 0.26 33.26 -17.98
N THR A 140 -0.04 32.59 -19.09
CA THR A 140 -0.63 33.23 -20.28
C THR A 140 -2.01 33.77 -19.96
N PHE A 141 -2.85 32.95 -19.32
CA PHE A 141 -4.19 33.35 -18.89
C PHE A 141 -4.15 34.50 -17.87
N LYS A 142 -3.31 34.41 -16.84
CA LYS A 142 -3.13 35.47 -15.85
C LYS A 142 -2.68 36.79 -16.49
N ARG A 143 -1.75 36.75 -17.44
CA ARG A 143 -1.31 37.95 -18.18
C ARG A 143 -2.47 38.56 -18.96
N SER A 144 -3.23 37.76 -19.68
CA SER A 144 -4.40 38.23 -20.44
C SER A 144 -5.49 38.83 -19.54
N ILE A 145 -5.73 38.25 -18.36
CA ILE A 145 -6.70 38.80 -17.39
C ILE A 145 -6.26 40.15 -16.84
N LEU A 146 -4.98 40.28 -16.49
CA LEU A 146 -4.43 41.52 -15.91
C LEU A 146 -4.23 42.61 -16.97
N GLN A 147 -4.06 42.24 -18.23
CA GLN A 147 -4.05 43.18 -19.35
C GLN A 147 -5.44 43.81 -19.49
N ASN A 148 -5.50 45.14 -19.43
CA ASN A 148 -6.73 45.93 -19.51
C ASN A 148 -7.75 45.65 -18.39
N SER A 149 -7.30 45.14 -17.23
CA SER A 149 -8.16 45.05 -16.06
C SER A 149 -8.31 46.40 -15.36
N ARG A 150 -9.51 46.73 -14.89
CA ARG A 150 -9.78 47.87 -14.01
C ARG A 150 -10.07 47.39 -12.59
N VAL A 151 -9.71 48.19 -11.58
CA VAL A 151 -10.10 47.90 -10.20
C VAL A 151 -11.59 48.21 -10.05
N CYS A 152 -12.33 47.33 -9.38
CA CYS A 152 -13.72 47.58 -9.04
C CYS A 152 -13.74 48.29 -7.68
N GLU A 153 -14.05 49.60 -7.70
CA GLU A 153 -14.10 50.43 -6.48
C GLU A 153 -15.50 50.45 -5.84
N THR A 154 -16.51 49.94 -6.54
CA THR A 154 -17.92 49.97 -6.11
C THR A 154 -18.26 48.91 -5.08
N VAL A 155 -17.36 47.98 -4.78
CA VAL A 155 -17.61 46.86 -3.85
C VAL A 155 -16.70 46.99 -2.64
N ASP A 156 -17.29 47.11 -1.46
CA ASP A 156 -16.57 46.99 -0.20
C ASP A 156 -16.27 45.51 0.07
N CYS A 157 -15.10 45.06 -0.37
CA CYS A 157 -14.65 43.69 -0.26
C CYS A 157 -13.30 43.66 0.47
N PRO A 158 -13.07 42.71 1.41
CA PRO A 158 -11.80 42.58 2.11
C PRO A 158 -10.62 42.22 1.18
N VAL A 159 -10.89 41.96 -0.10
CA VAL A 159 -9.95 41.43 -1.07
C VAL A 159 -10.10 42.25 -2.36
N LYS A 160 -8.97 42.50 -3.03
CA LYS A 160 -8.95 43.23 -4.30
C LYS A 160 -9.89 42.57 -5.32
N VAL A 161 -10.82 43.36 -5.86
CA VAL A 161 -11.71 42.96 -6.96
C VAL A 161 -11.28 43.70 -8.22
N ILE A 162 -11.11 42.97 -9.32
CA ILE A 162 -10.81 43.55 -10.64
C ILE A 162 -11.87 43.12 -11.65
N VAL A 163 -12.16 43.98 -12.62
CA VAL A 163 -13.01 43.67 -13.77
C VAL A 163 -12.11 43.51 -15.00
N SER A 164 -12.31 42.44 -15.75
CA SER A 164 -11.53 42.16 -16.96
C SER A 164 -12.43 41.73 -18.12
N SER A 165 -12.21 42.36 -19.27
CA SER A 165 -12.84 41.99 -20.53
C SER A 165 -12.30 40.66 -21.09
N HIS A 166 -11.28 40.03 -20.49
CA HIS A 166 -10.83 38.69 -20.86
C HIS A 166 -11.44 37.58 -19.97
N ALA A 167 -12.06 37.95 -18.84
CA ALA A 167 -12.78 36.99 -18.01
C ALA A 167 -14.14 36.65 -18.64
N THR A 168 -14.46 35.36 -18.70
CA THR A 168 -15.78 34.86 -19.16
C THR A 168 -16.73 34.55 -18.01
N THR A 169 -16.20 34.33 -16.81
CA THR A 169 -16.95 34.00 -15.60
C THR A 169 -16.23 34.63 -14.40
N PRO A 170 -16.94 34.92 -13.29
CA PRO A 170 -16.31 35.26 -12.03
C PRO A 170 -15.31 34.18 -11.61
N MET A 171 -14.20 34.58 -11.00
CA MET A 171 -13.20 33.64 -10.47
C MET A 171 -12.24 34.27 -9.47
N VAL A 172 -11.78 33.47 -8.50
CA VAL A 172 -10.63 33.79 -7.64
C VAL A 172 -9.31 33.41 -8.33
N MET A 173 -8.35 34.33 -8.36
CA MET A 173 -7.01 34.10 -8.90
C MET A 173 -5.90 34.56 -7.94
N GLY A 174 -4.77 33.84 -7.94
CA GLY A 174 -3.54 34.25 -7.26
C GLY A 174 -3.26 33.40 -6.01
N LEU A 175 -2.14 32.67 -6.03
CA LEU A 175 -1.80 31.72 -4.97
C LEU A 175 -1.43 32.39 -3.63
N TRP A 176 -0.61 33.45 -3.68
CA TRP A 176 -0.07 34.12 -2.49
C TRP A 176 -0.85 35.37 -2.08
N LYS A 177 -1.38 36.08 -3.07
CA LYS A 177 -2.22 37.27 -2.91
C LYS A 177 -3.46 37.06 -3.78
N PRO A 178 -4.46 36.31 -3.28
CA PRO A 178 -5.67 36.05 -4.03
C PRO A 178 -6.44 37.35 -4.28
N PHE A 179 -7.06 37.45 -5.45
CA PHE A 179 -7.94 38.55 -5.85
C PHE A 179 -9.13 37.99 -6.64
N VAL A 180 -10.25 38.68 -6.61
CA VAL A 180 -11.46 38.31 -7.36
C VAL A 180 -11.42 38.97 -8.72
N VAL A 181 -11.72 38.21 -9.76
CA VAL A 181 -11.84 38.68 -11.14
C VAL A 181 -13.29 38.56 -11.56
N LEU A 182 -13.87 39.67 -11.97
CA LEU A 182 -15.21 39.74 -12.53
C LEU A 182 -15.15 39.90 -14.06
N PRO A 183 -16.06 39.27 -14.81
CA PRO A 183 -16.25 39.58 -16.22
C PRO A 183 -16.84 40.99 -16.36
N ASP A 184 -16.60 41.62 -17.51
CA ASP A 184 -17.16 42.93 -17.85
C ASP A 184 -18.64 42.83 -18.26
N THR A 185 -19.47 42.41 -17.30
CA THR A 185 -20.92 42.21 -17.44
C THR A 185 -21.69 43.26 -16.66
N PRO A 186 -22.76 43.83 -17.22
CA PRO A 186 -23.67 44.67 -16.45
C PRO A 186 -24.41 43.80 -15.43
N LEU A 187 -24.13 44.05 -14.15
CA LEU A 187 -24.76 43.42 -13.01
C LEU A 187 -25.43 44.49 -12.16
N ASP A 188 -26.62 44.19 -11.65
CA ASP A 188 -27.20 44.99 -10.58
C ASP A 188 -26.47 44.72 -9.25
N GLU A 189 -26.71 45.57 -8.24
CA GLU A 189 -26.03 45.47 -6.94
C GLU A 189 -26.30 44.13 -6.24
N LYS A 190 -27.51 43.59 -6.34
CA LYS A 190 -27.89 42.31 -5.70
C LYS A 190 -27.23 41.12 -6.39
N GLU A 191 -27.21 41.11 -7.72
CA GLU A 191 -26.53 40.12 -8.55
C GLU A 191 -25.03 40.12 -8.24
N LEU A 192 -24.43 41.31 -8.10
CA LEU A 192 -23.03 41.49 -7.76
C LEU A 192 -22.71 40.96 -6.37
N ASP A 193 -23.50 41.30 -5.36
CA ASP A 193 -23.35 40.82 -3.98
C ASP A 193 -23.42 39.29 -3.89
N MET A 194 -24.34 38.68 -4.63
CA MET A 194 -24.48 37.22 -4.68
C MET A 194 -23.24 36.54 -5.30
N ILE A 195 -22.71 37.10 -6.40
CA ILE A 195 -21.51 36.58 -7.08
C ILE A 195 -20.28 36.75 -6.18
N ILE A 196 -20.10 37.93 -5.58
CA ILE A 196 -18.99 38.19 -4.68
C ILE A 196 -19.06 37.25 -3.47
N SER A 197 -20.26 37.05 -2.90
CA SER A 197 -20.46 36.08 -1.81
C SER A 197 -20.03 34.66 -2.20
N HIS A 198 -20.33 34.21 -3.43
CA HIS A 198 -19.88 32.92 -3.94
C HIS A 198 -18.35 32.84 -4.05
N GLU A 199 -17.71 33.85 -4.66
CA GLU A 199 -16.25 33.88 -4.81
C GLU A 199 -15.52 33.98 -3.45
N LEU A 200 -16.11 34.69 -2.48
CA LEU A 200 -15.57 34.75 -1.12
C LEU A 200 -15.65 33.39 -0.40
N VAL A 201 -16.64 32.54 -0.71
CA VAL A 201 -16.66 31.16 -0.21
C VAL A 201 -15.46 30.37 -0.73
N HIS A 202 -15.16 30.47 -2.02
CA HIS A 202 -13.97 29.83 -2.59
C HIS A 202 -12.68 30.27 -1.90
N LEU A 203 -12.58 31.57 -1.66
CA LEU A 203 -11.41 32.15 -1.01
C LEU A 203 -11.28 31.72 0.45
N LYS A 204 -12.33 31.87 1.26
CA LYS A 204 -12.33 31.51 2.68
C LYS A 204 -12.07 30.02 2.92
N ARG A 205 -12.48 29.16 1.97
CA ARG A 205 -12.25 27.71 2.04
C ARG A 205 -10.88 27.29 1.50
N GLY A 206 -10.16 28.16 0.79
CA GLY A 206 -8.86 27.84 0.21
C GLY A 206 -8.98 26.92 -1.03
N ASP A 207 -10.06 27.03 -1.80
CA ASP A 207 -10.31 26.13 -2.95
C ASP A 207 -9.23 26.23 -4.03
N LEU A 208 -8.52 27.35 -4.12
CA LEU A 208 -7.38 27.51 -5.00
C LEU A 208 -6.23 26.55 -4.63
N VAL A 209 -6.00 26.32 -3.34
CA VAL A 209 -4.98 25.36 -2.85
C VAL A 209 -5.42 23.95 -3.22
N MET A 210 -6.70 23.61 -3.05
CA MET A 210 -7.21 22.30 -3.45
C MET A 210 -7.12 22.08 -4.96
N LYS A 211 -7.40 23.11 -5.77
CA LYS A 211 -7.19 23.08 -7.23
C LYS A 211 -5.72 22.87 -7.61
N LEU A 212 -4.77 23.39 -6.82
CA LEU A 212 -3.35 23.11 -7.00
C LEU A 212 -2.99 21.67 -6.60
N ILE A 213 -3.49 21.17 -5.46
CA ILE A 213 -3.24 19.80 -5.01
C ILE A 213 -3.72 18.78 -6.05
N ILE A 214 -4.93 18.94 -6.59
CA ILE A 214 -5.43 18.02 -7.62
C ILE A 214 -4.66 18.14 -8.94
N LEU A 215 -4.13 19.33 -9.27
CA LEU A 215 -3.24 19.50 -10.41
C LEU A 215 -1.94 18.71 -10.22
N VAL A 216 -1.37 18.73 -9.01
CA VAL A 216 -0.20 17.91 -8.66
C VAL A 216 -0.52 16.42 -8.73
N VAL A 217 -1.69 15.98 -8.24
CA VAL A 217 -2.14 14.59 -8.39
C VAL A 217 -2.21 14.20 -9.87
N ASN A 218 -2.84 15.02 -10.71
CA ASN A 218 -2.89 14.76 -12.15
C ASN A 218 -1.50 14.78 -12.81
N ALA A 219 -0.55 15.56 -12.30
CA ALA A 219 0.83 15.60 -12.81
C ALA A 219 1.63 14.34 -12.44
N ILE A 220 1.46 13.84 -11.21
CA ILE A 220 2.10 12.60 -10.71
C ILE A 220 1.46 11.38 -11.39
N HIS A 221 0.13 11.39 -11.54
CA HIS A 221 -0.66 10.30 -12.09
C HIS A 221 -1.18 10.62 -13.50
N TRP A 222 -0.35 11.26 -14.33
CA TRP A 222 -0.76 11.73 -15.65
C TRP A 222 -1.23 10.60 -16.58
N PHE A 223 -0.79 9.36 -16.30
CA PHE A 223 -1.18 8.15 -16.99
C PHE A 223 -2.50 7.54 -16.48
N ASN A 224 -3.02 7.98 -15.33
CA ASN A 224 -4.22 7.42 -14.71
C ASN A 224 -5.48 8.21 -15.13
N PRO A 225 -6.41 7.64 -15.93
CA PRO A 225 -7.64 8.31 -16.33
C PRO A 225 -8.54 8.69 -15.15
N ALA A 226 -8.54 7.89 -14.08
CA ALA A 226 -9.37 8.13 -12.90
C ALA A 226 -8.98 9.44 -12.19
N ALA A 227 -7.70 9.83 -12.20
CA ALA A 227 -7.25 11.11 -11.64
C ALA A 227 -7.90 12.30 -12.35
N TYR A 228 -8.05 12.25 -13.67
CA TYR A 228 -8.75 13.29 -14.45
C TYR A 228 -10.25 13.33 -14.18
N VAL A 229 -10.90 12.17 -14.04
CA VAL A 229 -12.32 12.11 -13.71
C VAL A 229 -12.56 12.63 -12.29
N LEU A 230 -11.70 12.27 -11.33
CA LEU A 230 -11.72 12.80 -9.97
C LEU A 230 -11.56 14.32 -9.97
N ASN A 231 -10.63 14.87 -10.74
CA ASN A 231 -10.47 16.32 -10.90
C ASN A 231 -11.75 17.00 -11.40
N LYS A 232 -12.38 16.46 -12.46
CA LYS A 232 -13.66 16.98 -12.97
C LYS A 232 -14.79 16.92 -11.93
N GLN A 233 -14.85 15.81 -11.18
CA GLN A 233 -15.82 15.61 -10.11
C GLN A 233 -15.61 16.57 -8.95
N LEU A 234 -14.37 16.74 -8.47
CA LEU A 234 -14.01 17.66 -7.40
C LEU A 234 -14.36 19.10 -7.77
N ASN A 235 -14.06 19.55 -8.99
CA ASN A 235 -14.48 20.88 -9.44
C ASN A 235 -16.00 21.05 -9.40
N THR A 236 -16.77 20.04 -9.83
CA THR A 236 -18.24 20.11 -9.77
C THR A 236 -18.76 20.11 -8.33
N LEU A 237 -18.17 19.31 -7.44
CA LEU A 237 -18.55 19.28 -6.02
C LEU A 237 -18.15 20.57 -5.29
N CYS A 238 -17.04 21.18 -5.68
CA CYS A 238 -16.58 22.47 -5.18
C CYS A 238 -17.63 23.56 -5.42
N GLU A 239 -18.08 23.70 -6.68
CA GLU A 239 -19.13 24.65 -7.06
C GLU A 239 -20.44 24.37 -6.32
N LEU A 240 -20.89 23.11 -6.27
CA LEU A 240 -22.13 22.74 -5.59
C LEU A 240 -22.09 23.01 -4.08
N SER A 241 -20.94 22.82 -3.45
CA SER A 241 -20.76 23.11 -2.04
C SER A 241 -20.64 24.62 -1.77
N CYS A 242 -20.10 25.39 -2.71
CA CYS A 242 -20.16 26.85 -2.64
C CYS A 242 -21.62 27.32 -2.72
N ASP A 243 -22.36 26.87 -3.74
CA ASP A 243 -23.79 27.18 -3.92
C ASP A 243 -24.57 26.85 -2.65
N GLU A 244 -24.38 25.64 -2.10
CA GLU A 244 -25.04 25.18 -0.86
C GLU A 244 -24.74 26.09 0.35
N LYS A 245 -23.54 26.67 0.42
CA LYS A 245 -23.16 27.57 1.50
C LYS A 245 -23.73 28.97 1.32
N VAL A 246 -23.80 29.47 0.09
CA VAL A 246 -24.39 30.78 -0.25
C VAL A 246 -25.90 30.77 0.03
N VAL A 247 -26.61 29.73 -0.40
CA VAL A 247 -28.08 29.70 -0.32
C VAL A 247 -28.65 29.20 1.02
N ARG A 248 -27.79 28.85 1.98
CA ARG A 248 -28.18 28.20 3.24
C ARG A 248 -29.24 28.99 4.00
N ASP A 249 -29.05 30.30 4.09
CA ASP A 249 -29.89 31.23 4.84
C ASP A 249 -30.77 32.10 3.92
N MET A 250 -30.77 31.81 2.61
CA MET A 250 -31.63 32.46 1.63
C MET A 250 -33.02 31.83 1.60
N ASP A 251 -34.04 32.66 1.45
CA ASP A 251 -35.41 32.27 1.14
C ASP A 251 -35.56 31.83 -0.33
N MET A 252 -36.74 31.33 -0.71
CA MET A 252 -36.95 30.77 -2.04
C MET A 252 -36.83 31.80 -3.17
N GLU A 253 -37.24 33.05 -2.95
CA GLU A 253 -37.12 34.11 -3.97
C GLU A 253 -35.66 34.51 -4.17
N SER A 254 -34.90 34.68 -3.09
CA SER A 254 -33.45 34.95 -3.19
C SER A 254 -32.68 33.80 -3.85
N ARG A 255 -33.07 32.54 -3.60
CA ARG A 255 -32.50 31.37 -4.29
C ARG A 255 -32.80 31.37 -5.79
N ARG A 256 -34.01 31.76 -6.16
CA ARG A 256 -34.41 31.89 -7.57
C ARG A 256 -33.59 32.97 -8.25
N LEU A 257 -33.51 34.16 -7.66
CA LEU A 257 -32.70 35.27 -8.16
C LEU A 257 -31.23 34.84 -8.33
N TYR A 258 -30.65 34.16 -7.34
CA TYR A 258 -29.30 33.62 -7.44
C TYR A 258 -29.14 32.65 -8.64
N GLY A 259 -30.10 31.76 -8.84
CA GLY A 259 -30.10 30.85 -9.99
C GLY A 259 -30.17 31.58 -11.34
N GLU A 260 -30.97 32.64 -11.43
CA GLU A 260 -31.07 33.51 -12.62
C GLU A 260 -29.75 34.26 -12.87
N THR A 261 -29.10 34.78 -11.82
CA THR A 261 -27.77 35.40 -11.89
C THR A 261 -26.71 34.43 -12.43
N LEU A 262 -26.71 33.17 -11.96
CA LEU A 262 -25.78 32.14 -12.45
C LEU A 262 -26.00 31.80 -13.93
N LEU A 263 -27.26 31.80 -14.39
CA LEU A 263 -27.59 31.59 -15.80
C LEU A 263 -27.15 32.77 -16.67
N LYS A 264 -27.39 34.00 -16.23
CA LYS A 264 -26.94 35.24 -16.89
C LYS A 264 -25.41 35.25 -17.07
N MET A 265 -24.67 34.86 -16.03
CA MET A 265 -23.20 34.71 -16.10
C MET A 265 -22.77 33.65 -17.13
N LEU A 266 -23.45 32.51 -17.16
CA LEU A 266 -23.13 31.45 -18.11
C LEU A 266 -23.41 31.88 -19.55
N GLU A 267 -24.55 32.52 -19.80
CA GLU A 267 -24.93 33.02 -21.11
C GLU A 267 -23.88 33.99 -21.65
N TYR A 268 -23.51 34.99 -20.85
CA TYR A 268 -22.47 35.94 -21.24
C TYR A 268 -21.12 35.25 -21.51
N GLY A 269 -20.73 34.30 -20.66
CA GLY A 269 -19.49 33.54 -20.83
C GLY A 269 -19.47 32.66 -22.09
N VAL A 270 -20.62 32.14 -22.52
CA VAL A 270 -20.78 31.38 -23.76
C VAL A 270 -20.69 32.30 -24.98
N MET A 271 -21.43 33.42 -24.97
CA MET A 271 -21.41 34.40 -26.08
C MET A 271 -20.00 34.93 -26.35
N LYS A 272 -19.21 35.13 -25.30
CA LYS A 272 -17.83 35.64 -25.40
C LYS A 272 -16.82 34.61 -25.92
N ARG A 273 -17.12 33.32 -25.84
CA ARG A 273 -16.16 32.26 -26.18
C ARG A 273 -16.04 31.99 -27.68
N ASN A 274 -16.99 32.42 -28.52
CA ASN A 274 -17.02 32.15 -29.96
C ASN A 274 -16.63 30.70 -30.33
N VAL A 275 -17.12 29.69 -29.59
CA VAL A 275 -16.81 28.27 -29.86
C VAL A 275 -17.99 27.59 -30.55
N VAL A 276 -17.91 27.52 -31.87
CA VAL A 276 -18.73 26.62 -32.70
C VAL A 276 -18.14 25.21 -32.57
N CYS A 277 -18.97 24.24 -32.16
CA CYS A 277 -18.72 22.80 -32.20
C CYS A 277 -17.52 22.23 -31.41
N THR A 278 -17.70 22.00 -30.11
CA THR A 278 -16.93 20.95 -29.39
C THR A 278 -17.85 20.16 -28.45
N SER A 279 -17.62 18.84 -28.34
CA SER A 279 -18.30 17.93 -27.39
C SER A 279 -18.18 18.36 -25.91
N SER A 280 -17.26 19.31 -25.64
CA SER A 280 -17.07 19.98 -24.36
C SER A 280 -18.31 20.77 -23.91
N LEU A 281 -19.15 21.27 -24.82
CA LEU A 281 -20.36 22.07 -24.50
C LEU A 281 -21.46 21.28 -23.75
N CYS A 282 -21.48 19.94 -23.86
CA CYS A 282 -22.42 19.11 -23.11
C CYS A 282 -22.11 19.07 -21.59
N THR A 283 -20.86 19.33 -21.21
CA THR A 283 -20.42 19.32 -19.81
C THR A 283 -20.92 20.56 -19.03
N PRO A 284 -20.78 21.81 -19.53
CA PRO A 284 -21.35 23.00 -18.92
C PRO A 284 -22.86 22.90 -18.66
N LYS A 285 -23.65 22.43 -19.64
CA LYS A 285 -25.11 22.33 -19.51
C LYS A 285 -25.52 21.35 -18.40
N LYS A 286 -24.92 20.16 -18.37
CA LYS A 286 -25.19 19.15 -17.32
C LYS A 286 -24.79 19.66 -15.93
N ASN A 287 -23.64 20.33 -15.83
CA ASN A 287 -23.16 20.91 -14.57
C ASN A 287 -24.05 22.04 -14.09
N MET A 288 -24.45 22.97 -14.96
CA MET A 288 -25.34 24.08 -14.59
C MET A 288 -26.71 23.58 -14.14
N LYS A 289 -27.32 22.63 -14.89
CA LYS A 289 -28.57 21.97 -14.45
C LYS A 289 -28.42 21.38 -13.05
N ARG A 290 -27.30 20.71 -12.77
CA ARG A 290 -27.04 20.12 -11.45
C ARG A 290 -26.91 21.19 -10.36
N ARG A 291 -26.30 22.34 -10.64
CA ARG A 291 -26.23 23.48 -9.70
C ARG A 291 -27.63 24.01 -9.38
N LEU A 292 -28.43 24.30 -10.40
CA LEU A 292 -29.81 24.79 -10.24
C LEU A 292 -30.71 23.83 -9.46
N VAL A 293 -30.61 22.52 -9.72
CA VAL A 293 -31.40 21.53 -8.97
C VAL A 293 -30.97 21.46 -7.49
N ASN A 294 -29.66 21.53 -7.23
CA ASN A 294 -29.16 21.44 -5.84
C ASN A 294 -29.44 22.71 -5.04
N LEU A 295 -29.30 23.91 -5.64
CA LEU A 295 -29.54 25.17 -4.92
C LEU A 295 -31.00 25.30 -4.45
N MET A 296 -31.95 24.77 -5.23
CA MET A 296 -33.37 24.76 -4.88
C MET A 296 -33.70 23.72 -3.79
N GLY A 297 -32.89 22.67 -3.67
CA GLY A 297 -33.12 21.52 -2.79
C GLY A 297 -32.33 21.52 -1.49
N VAL A 298 -31.66 22.62 -1.11
CA VAL A 298 -30.83 22.66 0.11
C VAL A 298 -31.69 22.51 1.37
N LYS A 299 -31.47 21.42 2.11
CA LYS A 299 -32.15 21.09 3.37
C LYS A 299 -31.29 21.46 4.57
N LYS A 300 -31.93 21.82 5.69
CA LYS A 300 -31.24 21.96 6.99
C LYS A 300 -30.75 20.59 7.46
N LEU A 301 -29.50 20.52 7.91
CA LEU A 301 -28.89 19.28 8.40
C LEU A 301 -29.33 19.01 9.85
N ASN A 302 -29.86 17.81 10.10
CA ASN A 302 -30.11 17.32 11.46
C ASN A 302 -28.80 16.82 12.10
N LYS A 303 -28.63 16.99 13.42
CA LYS A 303 -27.53 16.43 14.23
C LYS A 303 -27.28 14.94 13.95
N PHE A 304 -28.33 14.15 13.71
CA PHE A 304 -28.21 12.72 13.34
C PHE A 304 -27.46 12.51 12.01
N ILE A 305 -27.76 13.33 10.99
CA ILE A 305 -27.09 13.25 9.67
C ILE A 305 -25.62 13.64 9.81
N ILE A 306 -25.32 14.64 10.65
CA ILE A 306 -23.94 15.05 10.93
C ILE A 306 -23.16 13.90 11.60
N MET A 307 -23.75 13.23 12.60
CA MET A 307 -23.14 12.07 13.25
C MET A 307 -22.88 10.91 12.28
N MET A 308 -23.87 10.55 11.45
CA MET A 308 -23.70 9.51 10.42
C MET A 308 -22.64 9.88 9.38
N SER A 309 -22.51 11.17 9.06
CA SER A 309 -21.50 11.67 8.12
C SER A 309 -20.06 11.52 8.66
N LEU A 310 -19.88 11.67 9.97
CA LEU A 310 -18.60 11.47 10.66
C LEU A 310 -18.23 9.98 10.66
N VAL A 311 -19.15 9.11 11.07
CA VAL A 311 -18.94 7.65 11.08
C VAL A 311 -18.57 7.16 9.67
N SER A 312 -19.33 7.56 8.65
CA SER A 312 -19.04 7.18 7.27
C SER A 312 -17.66 7.65 6.78
N THR A 313 -17.18 8.81 7.23
CA THR A 313 -15.86 9.33 6.83
C THR A 313 -14.75 8.50 7.48
N ILE A 314 -14.90 8.16 8.76
CA ILE A 314 -13.93 7.34 9.52
C ILE A 314 -13.85 5.93 8.93
N SER A 315 -15.00 5.30 8.66
CA SER A 315 -15.03 3.98 8.01
C SER A 315 -14.33 4.00 6.65
N MET A 316 -14.49 5.06 5.86
CA MET A 316 -13.89 5.14 4.52
C MET A 316 -12.37 5.29 4.56
N VAL A 317 -11.84 6.02 5.55
CA VAL A 317 -10.39 6.07 5.81
C VAL A 317 -9.86 4.71 6.28
N GLY A 318 -10.59 4.03 7.17
CA GLY A 318 -10.25 2.70 7.66
C GLY A 318 -10.21 1.65 6.54
N ILE A 319 -11.21 1.63 5.66
CA ILE A 319 -11.24 0.75 4.47
C ILE A 319 -10.06 1.06 3.55
N GLY A 320 -9.73 2.33 3.32
CA GLY A 320 -8.56 2.71 2.53
C GLY A 320 -7.24 2.19 3.11
N GLY A 321 -7.11 2.21 4.44
CA GLY A 321 -5.97 1.63 5.15
C GLY A 321 -5.90 0.10 5.01
N LEU A 322 -7.03 -0.61 5.13
CA LEU A 322 -7.10 -2.06 4.93
C LEU A 322 -6.73 -2.46 3.50
N VAL A 323 -7.23 -1.74 2.49
CA VAL A 323 -6.89 -1.97 1.09
C VAL A 323 -5.40 -1.72 0.85
N ALA A 324 -4.82 -0.67 1.45
CA ALA A 324 -3.39 -0.39 1.36
C ALA A 324 -2.54 -1.50 1.99
N SER A 325 -2.93 -2.00 3.17
CA SER A 325 -2.24 -3.09 3.86
C SER A 325 -2.33 -4.41 3.09
N ALA A 326 -3.51 -4.77 2.58
CA ALA A 326 -3.69 -5.96 1.74
C ALA A 326 -2.85 -5.88 0.45
N ALA A 327 -2.75 -4.69 -0.13
CA ALA A 327 -1.94 -4.45 -1.31
C ALA A 327 -0.43 -4.53 -1.00
N GLU A 328 0.03 -4.04 0.15
CA GLU A 328 1.43 -4.15 0.57
C GLU A 328 1.84 -5.59 0.92
N SER A 329 0.94 -6.38 1.53
CA SER A 329 1.16 -7.81 1.77
C SER A 329 1.24 -8.66 0.48
N ALA A 330 0.77 -8.15 -0.66
CA ALA A 330 0.95 -8.78 -1.96
C ALA A 330 2.34 -8.50 -2.59
N VAL A 331 3.14 -7.61 -1.98
CA VAL A 331 4.53 -7.37 -2.36
C VAL A 331 5.41 -8.30 -1.51
N PRO A 332 6.28 -9.12 -2.11
CA PRO A 332 7.13 -10.00 -1.32
C PRO A 332 8.02 -9.18 -0.38
N PRO A 333 8.26 -9.67 0.86
CA PRO A 333 9.02 -8.94 1.87
C PRO A 333 10.39 -8.54 1.33
N LYS A 334 10.75 -7.27 1.55
CA LYS A 334 12.13 -6.83 1.35
C LYS A 334 13.02 -7.56 2.33
N ILE A 335 13.99 -8.29 1.80
CA ILE A 335 15.12 -8.81 2.59
C ILE A 335 15.82 -7.61 3.25
N PRO A 336 16.06 -7.64 4.56
CA PRO A 336 16.89 -6.64 5.24
C PRO A 336 18.26 -6.55 4.55
N THR A 337 18.59 -5.39 4.00
CA THR A 337 19.85 -5.13 3.28
C THR A 337 21.10 -5.21 4.15
N ASP A 338 20.97 -5.44 5.47
CA ASP A 338 22.10 -5.67 6.39
C ASP A 338 22.58 -7.12 6.45
N LYS A 339 21.91 -8.05 5.77
CA LYS A 339 22.36 -9.44 5.64
C LYS A 339 22.23 -9.90 4.20
N LYS A 340 22.96 -9.27 3.28
CA LYS A 340 23.36 -10.01 2.08
C LYS A 340 24.16 -11.23 2.57
N PRO A 341 23.75 -12.47 2.26
CA PRO A 341 24.60 -13.61 2.54
C PRO A 341 25.88 -13.40 1.74
N GLN A 342 26.99 -13.13 2.44
CA GLN A 342 28.30 -13.05 1.81
C GLN A 342 28.60 -14.42 1.20
N GLY A 343 28.34 -14.57 -0.10
CA GLY A 343 28.73 -15.72 -0.91
C GLY A 343 27.99 -17.04 -0.66
N ARG A 344 26.77 -17.04 -0.11
CA ARG A 344 26.00 -18.28 0.12
C ARG A 344 24.61 -18.23 -0.50
N ASN A 345 24.19 -19.36 -1.05
CA ASN A 345 22.82 -19.55 -1.54
C ASN A 345 21.86 -19.66 -0.36
N VAL A 346 20.72 -18.98 -0.41
CA VAL A 346 19.75 -18.91 0.71
C VAL A 346 18.36 -19.34 0.26
N TYR A 347 17.74 -20.19 1.07
CA TYR A 347 16.35 -20.59 0.93
C TYR A 347 15.49 -19.75 1.87
N VAL A 348 14.50 -19.05 1.34
CA VAL A 348 13.53 -18.29 2.13
C VAL A 348 12.17 -18.94 1.96
N GLN A 349 11.66 -19.56 3.02
CA GLN A 349 10.32 -20.11 3.06
C GLN A 349 9.35 -19.06 3.61
N MET A 350 8.41 -18.64 2.76
CA MET A 350 7.37 -17.68 3.09
C MET A 350 6.28 -18.35 3.94
N ALA A 351 5.48 -17.54 4.63
CA ALA A 351 4.35 -18.00 5.47
C ALA A 351 3.26 -18.75 4.67
N ASP A 352 3.25 -18.63 3.34
CA ASP A 352 2.34 -19.35 2.43
C ASP A 352 2.89 -20.69 1.92
N GLY A 353 4.06 -21.12 2.41
CA GLY A 353 4.74 -22.34 2.00
C GLY A 353 5.63 -22.21 0.76
N THR A 354 5.70 -21.04 0.13
CA THR A 354 6.57 -20.80 -1.04
C THR A 354 8.04 -20.76 -0.63
N VAL A 355 8.88 -21.55 -1.29
CA VAL A 355 10.35 -21.54 -1.12
C VAL A 355 10.97 -20.73 -2.26
N LEU A 356 11.61 -19.61 -1.93
CA LEU A 356 12.41 -18.82 -2.88
C LEU A 356 13.89 -19.14 -2.69
N TYR A 357 14.59 -19.40 -3.79
CA TYR A 357 16.03 -19.63 -3.81
C TYR A 357 16.76 -18.40 -4.33
N TYR A 358 17.75 -17.94 -3.57
CA TYR A 358 18.61 -16.82 -3.93
C TYR A 358 20.02 -17.35 -4.18
N ASP A 359 20.59 -17.02 -5.36
CA ASP A 359 21.98 -17.32 -5.67
C ASP A 359 22.95 -16.44 -4.86
N LYS A 360 24.23 -16.78 -4.93
CA LYS A 360 25.36 -16.04 -4.31
C LYS A 360 25.42 -14.55 -4.69
N ASP A 361 24.80 -14.16 -5.79
CA ASP A 361 24.77 -12.80 -6.33
C ASP A 361 23.48 -12.05 -5.95
N GLY A 362 22.53 -12.74 -5.30
CA GLY A 362 21.26 -12.22 -4.80
C GLY A 362 20.10 -12.30 -5.80
N ASN A 363 20.25 -13.07 -6.90
CA ASN A 363 19.20 -13.27 -7.90
C ASN A 363 18.29 -14.43 -7.52
N VAL A 364 17.00 -14.29 -7.83
CA VAL A 364 16.00 -15.35 -7.64
C VAL A 364 16.10 -16.33 -8.81
N THR A 365 16.46 -17.58 -8.52
CA THR A 365 16.53 -18.67 -9.52
C THR A 365 15.61 -19.83 -9.11
N GLU A 366 15.23 -20.70 -10.05
CA GLU A 366 14.51 -21.93 -9.72
C GLU A 366 15.40 -22.80 -8.84
N ALA A 367 14.85 -23.30 -7.73
CA ALA A 367 15.58 -24.21 -6.86
C ALA A 367 16.06 -25.39 -7.72
N PRO A 368 17.35 -25.78 -7.67
CA PRO A 368 17.76 -27.03 -8.31
C PRO A 368 16.84 -28.15 -7.80
N GLU A 369 16.42 -29.07 -8.67
CA GLU A 369 15.41 -30.13 -8.39
C GLU A 369 15.73 -31.04 -7.18
N MET A 370 16.79 -30.78 -6.42
CA MET A 370 17.08 -31.43 -5.14
C MET A 370 16.37 -30.74 -3.98
N ARG A 371 15.09 -31.06 -3.80
CA ARG A 371 14.43 -31.23 -2.48
C ARG A 371 12.99 -31.68 -2.67
N LYS A 372 12.80 -32.91 -3.17
CA LYS A 372 11.64 -33.68 -2.74
C LYS A 372 11.92 -34.10 -1.28
N SER A 373 11.09 -33.59 -0.37
CA SER A 373 10.73 -34.17 0.93
C SER A 373 11.69 -35.25 1.47
N LEU A 374 12.45 -34.93 2.53
CA LEU A 374 13.20 -35.91 3.32
C LEU A 374 12.24 -36.78 4.17
N THR A 375 11.54 -37.71 3.53
CA THR A 375 10.99 -38.95 4.09
C THR A 375 10.84 -39.98 2.94
N PRO A 376 11.42 -41.19 3.01
CA PRO A 376 11.62 -42.06 1.83
C PRO A 376 10.52 -43.14 1.66
N PRO A 377 10.38 -43.75 0.46
CA PRO A 377 11.21 -44.92 0.16
C PRO A 377 11.55 -45.05 -1.35
N ASP A 378 12.56 -44.35 -1.86
CA ASP A 378 13.02 -44.59 -3.26
C ASP A 378 14.54 -44.43 -3.47
N TYR A 379 15.34 -44.26 -2.40
CA TYR A 379 16.80 -44.18 -2.56
C TYR A 379 17.42 -45.57 -2.70
N THR A 380 18.26 -45.73 -3.71
CA THR A 380 19.14 -46.89 -3.84
C THR A 380 20.24 -46.86 -2.78
N THR A 381 20.77 -48.02 -2.41
CA THR A 381 21.86 -48.12 -1.41
C THR A 381 23.08 -47.29 -1.82
N GLU A 382 23.36 -47.19 -3.12
CA GLU A 382 24.48 -46.44 -3.67
C GLU A 382 24.32 -44.93 -3.47
N GLU A 383 23.12 -44.39 -3.69
CA GLU A 383 22.81 -42.97 -3.44
C GLU A 383 22.94 -42.61 -1.96
N VAL A 384 22.47 -43.49 -1.06
CA VAL A 384 22.60 -43.30 0.39
C VAL A 384 24.08 -43.26 0.80
N VAL A 385 24.92 -44.14 0.24
CA VAL A 385 26.37 -44.15 0.51
C VAL A 385 27.03 -42.85 0.04
N GLU A 386 26.66 -42.34 -1.13
CA GLU A 386 27.26 -41.12 -1.70
C GLU A 386 26.86 -39.87 -0.90
N ILE A 387 25.59 -39.77 -0.49
CA ILE A 387 25.10 -38.72 0.41
C ILE A 387 25.86 -38.76 1.74
N MET A 388 26.07 -39.95 2.32
CA MET A 388 26.83 -40.07 3.58
C MET A 388 28.29 -39.63 3.42
N LYS A 389 28.96 -40.03 2.34
CA LYS A 389 30.35 -39.61 2.06
C LYS A 389 30.46 -38.09 1.91
N GLN A 390 29.48 -37.47 1.25
CA GLN A 390 29.45 -36.01 1.09
C GLN A 390 29.23 -35.29 2.43
N LEU A 391 28.27 -35.75 3.25
CA LEU A 391 28.02 -35.18 4.59
C LEU A 391 29.26 -35.26 5.50
N ILE A 392 29.99 -36.38 5.45
CA ILE A 392 31.22 -36.57 6.23
C ILE A 392 32.34 -35.64 5.76
N ASN A 393 32.52 -35.47 4.45
CA ASN A 393 33.52 -34.57 3.88
C ASN A 393 33.20 -33.10 4.18
N ASP A 394 31.92 -32.71 4.07
CA ASP A 394 31.47 -31.36 4.40
C ASP A 394 31.71 -31.05 5.88
N HIS A 395 31.40 -31.99 6.78
CA HIS A 395 31.69 -31.87 8.21
C HIS A 395 33.20 -31.78 8.51
N SER A 396 34.03 -32.50 7.75
CA SER A 396 35.49 -32.49 7.90
C SER A 396 36.15 -31.20 7.40
N SER A 397 35.46 -30.41 6.57
CA SER A 397 35.97 -29.18 5.95
C SER A 397 35.66 -27.88 6.71
N VAL A 398 34.93 -27.96 7.83
CA VAL A 398 34.57 -26.78 8.64
C VAL A 398 35.66 -26.48 9.69
N PRO A 399 36.23 -25.25 9.77
CA PRO A 399 37.36 -24.95 10.65
C PRO A 399 37.01 -24.84 12.15
N TYR A 400 35.78 -25.13 12.56
CA TYR A 400 35.28 -24.85 13.90
C TYR A 400 34.83 -26.12 14.63
N ASN A 401 35.79 -26.65 15.39
CA ASN A 401 35.63 -27.39 16.65
C ASN A 401 35.08 -28.84 16.60
N SER A 402 36.01 -29.75 16.88
CA SER A 402 35.94 -31.20 17.13
C SER A 402 35.15 -31.62 18.40
N SER A 403 34.04 -30.94 18.72
CA SER A 403 33.31 -31.18 19.98
C SER A 403 31.91 -31.82 19.80
N ILE A 404 31.39 -31.84 18.57
CA ILE A 404 30.08 -32.42 18.24
C ILE A 404 30.31 -33.85 17.72
N PRO A 405 29.72 -34.89 18.35
CA PRO A 405 29.74 -36.25 17.82
C PRO A 405 29.13 -36.26 16.42
N ILE A 406 29.80 -36.90 15.47
CA ILE A 406 29.35 -36.96 14.07
C ILE A 406 27.99 -37.66 13.94
N GLU A 407 27.65 -38.48 14.93
CA GLU A 407 26.39 -39.20 15.10
C GLU A 407 25.19 -38.23 15.26
N LEU A 408 25.41 -37.00 15.74
CA LEU A 408 24.35 -35.98 15.81
C LEU A 408 24.13 -35.25 14.48
N PHE A 409 25.08 -35.35 13.54
CA PHE A 409 25.02 -34.65 12.25
C PHE A 409 24.53 -35.55 11.12
N ILE A 410 24.83 -36.85 11.19
CA ILE A 410 24.37 -37.82 10.21
C ILE A 410 22.94 -38.26 10.57
N PRO A 411 21.96 -38.13 9.66
CA PRO A 411 20.62 -38.59 9.94
C PRO A 411 20.60 -40.11 10.15
N GLN A 412 20.22 -40.52 11.35
CA GLN A 412 20.31 -41.92 11.78
C GLN A 412 19.50 -42.89 10.92
N HIS A 413 18.41 -42.43 10.28
CA HIS A 413 17.62 -43.25 9.37
C HIS A 413 18.42 -43.72 8.13
N PHE A 414 19.42 -42.96 7.67
CA PHE A 414 20.32 -43.41 6.60
C PHE A 414 21.27 -44.50 7.08
N VAL A 415 21.81 -44.34 8.30
CA VAL A 415 22.67 -45.33 8.96
C VAL A 415 21.92 -46.65 9.16
N ASP A 416 20.66 -46.60 9.57
CA ASP A 416 19.84 -47.78 9.81
C ASP A 416 19.48 -48.54 8.52
N GLN A 417 19.27 -47.81 7.42
CA GLN A 417 18.94 -48.38 6.09
C GLN A 417 20.15 -49.01 5.37
N LEU A 418 21.38 -48.67 5.75
CA LEU A 418 22.58 -49.19 5.09
C LEU A 418 22.87 -50.65 5.46
N PRO A 419 23.22 -51.51 4.48
CA PRO A 419 23.80 -52.82 4.77
C PRO A 419 25.12 -52.69 5.55
N GLN A 420 25.35 -53.59 6.50
CA GLN A 420 26.50 -53.52 7.42
C GLN A 420 27.86 -53.41 6.70
N LYS A 421 28.01 -54.10 5.56
CA LYS A 421 29.20 -54.04 4.70
C LYS A 421 29.62 -52.61 4.34
N TYR A 422 28.66 -51.73 4.03
CA TYR A 422 28.94 -50.34 3.65
C TYR A 422 29.23 -49.45 4.87
N LEU A 423 28.58 -49.72 6.01
CA LEU A 423 28.89 -49.05 7.27
C LEU A 423 30.34 -49.35 7.70
N ASP A 424 30.75 -50.61 7.61
CA ASP A 424 32.11 -51.04 7.96
C ASP A 424 33.16 -50.39 7.03
N GLU A 425 32.85 -50.25 5.73
CA GLU A 425 33.70 -49.56 4.76
C GLU A 425 33.83 -48.05 5.07
N ILE A 426 32.72 -47.38 5.39
CA ILE A 426 32.71 -45.96 5.74
C ILE A 426 33.47 -45.72 7.05
N ASN A 427 33.20 -46.53 8.08
CA ASN A 427 33.90 -46.47 9.36
C ASN A 427 35.41 -46.67 9.19
N LYS A 428 35.82 -47.65 8.37
CA LYS A 428 37.23 -47.89 8.07
C LYS A 428 37.88 -46.76 7.27
N THR A 429 37.16 -46.16 6.32
CA THR A 429 37.68 -45.13 5.41
C THR A 429 37.87 -43.80 6.13
N TYR A 430 36.94 -43.45 7.02
CA TYR A 430 36.92 -42.15 7.71
C TYR A 430 37.33 -42.22 9.19
N GLY A 431 37.67 -43.40 9.71
CA GLY A 431 38.07 -43.60 11.11
C GLY A 431 36.93 -43.32 12.10
N LEU A 432 35.69 -43.65 11.72
CA LEU A 432 34.47 -43.40 12.50
C LEU A 432 33.95 -44.70 13.14
N GLU A 433 33.07 -44.56 14.14
CA GLU A 433 32.34 -45.67 14.75
C GLU A 433 30.82 -45.52 14.60
N LEU A 434 30.33 -45.30 13.38
CA LEU A 434 28.90 -45.24 13.11
C LEU A 434 28.25 -46.60 13.39
N LYS A 435 27.23 -46.59 14.25
CA LYS A 435 26.45 -47.78 14.64
C LYS A 435 24.96 -47.52 14.35
N LYS A 436 24.23 -48.60 14.07
CA LYS A 436 22.76 -48.56 13.90
C LYS A 436 22.08 -48.22 15.22
N THR A 437 20.90 -47.61 15.18
CA THR A 437 20.15 -47.18 16.37
C THR A 437 19.94 -48.33 17.35
N GLU A 438 19.65 -49.53 16.83
CA GLU A 438 19.41 -50.76 17.62
C GLU A 438 20.67 -51.27 18.35
N SER A 439 21.86 -50.80 17.97
CA SER A 439 23.13 -51.22 18.57
C SER A 439 23.58 -50.33 19.73
N PHE A 440 22.91 -49.21 19.98
CA PHE A 440 23.22 -48.32 21.11
C PHE A 440 22.58 -48.82 22.40
N THR A 441 23.32 -48.71 23.50
CA THR A 441 22.78 -48.91 24.84
C THR A 441 21.92 -47.72 25.28
N THR A 442 20.98 -47.94 26.18
CA THR A 442 20.13 -46.86 26.74
C THR A 442 20.97 -45.72 27.33
N GLU A 443 22.08 -46.03 27.99
CA GLU A 443 22.97 -45.03 28.60
C GLU A 443 23.65 -44.14 27.54
N GLU A 444 24.07 -44.73 26.41
CA GLU A 444 24.66 -44.00 25.29
C GLU A 444 23.64 -43.07 24.61
N ILE A 445 22.40 -43.56 24.40
CA ILE A 445 21.32 -42.75 23.81
C ILE A 445 20.97 -41.57 24.73
N VAL A 446 20.93 -41.78 26.05
CA VAL A 446 20.71 -40.70 27.03
C VAL A 446 21.85 -39.67 26.99
N ALA A 447 23.10 -40.12 26.91
CA ALA A 447 24.27 -39.23 26.84
C ALA A 447 24.28 -38.40 25.54
N LEU A 448 24.02 -39.04 24.40
CA LEU A 448 23.92 -38.37 23.09
C LEU A 448 22.75 -37.40 23.04
N THR A 449 21.60 -37.75 23.63
CA THR A 449 20.43 -36.86 23.70
C THR A 449 20.72 -35.63 24.54
N LYS A 450 21.34 -35.78 25.72
CA LYS A 450 21.77 -34.64 26.56
C LYS A 450 22.75 -33.73 25.83
N LYS A 451 23.74 -34.32 25.15
CA LYS A 451 24.72 -33.57 24.36
C LYS A 451 24.07 -32.88 23.14
N GLY A 452 23.06 -33.51 22.55
CA GLY A 452 22.23 -32.92 21.50
C GLY A 452 21.42 -31.72 22.00
N ILE A 453 20.84 -31.79 23.20
CA ILE A 453 20.13 -30.67 23.84
C ILE A 453 21.07 -29.47 24.05
N GLU A 454 22.29 -29.69 24.57
CA GLU A 454 23.28 -28.62 24.73
C GLU A 454 23.69 -27.95 23.41
N LYS A 455 23.49 -28.65 22.29
CA LYS A 455 23.84 -28.21 20.93
C LYS A 455 22.61 -27.92 20.07
N ASN A 456 21.40 -27.89 20.65
CA ASN A 456 20.12 -27.71 19.95
C ASN A 456 19.91 -28.64 18.74
N THR A 457 20.47 -29.84 18.77
CA THR A 457 20.42 -30.81 17.67
C THR A 457 20.16 -32.20 18.27
N VAL A 458 18.89 -32.59 18.39
CA VAL A 458 18.49 -33.91 18.91
C VAL A 458 17.85 -34.72 17.78
N PRO A 459 18.50 -35.78 17.28
CA PRO A 459 17.91 -36.67 16.29
C PRO A 459 16.64 -37.37 16.81
N GLN A 460 15.58 -37.36 16.01
CA GLN A 460 14.28 -37.96 16.38
C GLN A 460 14.41 -39.46 16.70
N ALA A 461 15.25 -40.19 15.96
CA ALA A 461 15.50 -41.62 16.20
C ALA A 461 15.98 -41.93 17.63
N TYR A 462 16.74 -41.02 18.25
CA TYR A 462 17.19 -41.17 19.64
C TYR A 462 16.05 -40.91 20.62
N VAL A 463 15.17 -39.95 20.33
CA VAL A 463 13.96 -39.69 21.11
C VAL A 463 13.03 -40.90 21.09
N ASP A 464 12.90 -41.55 19.93
CA ASP A 464 12.02 -42.72 19.76
C ASP A 464 12.57 -43.96 20.48
N ALA A 465 13.89 -44.15 20.45
CA ALA A 465 14.60 -45.25 21.11
C ALA A 465 14.70 -45.11 22.65
N LEU A 466 14.52 -43.90 23.21
CA LEU A 466 14.59 -43.67 24.65
C LEU A 466 13.42 -44.32 25.42
N PRO A 467 13.65 -44.99 26.56
CA PRO A 467 12.56 -45.39 27.46
C PRO A 467 11.78 -44.17 27.95
N GLN A 468 10.45 -44.28 28.05
CA GLN A 468 9.57 -43.15 28.41
C GLN A 468 9.97 -42.48 29.73
N LYS A 469 10.42 -43.27 30.71
CA LYS A 469 10.89 -42.77 32.01
C LYS A 469 12.11 -41.84 31.90
N GLU A 470 13.03 -42.11 30.99
CA GLU A 470 14.22 -41.28 30.74
C GLU A 470 13.84 -40.03 29.93
N LEU A 471 12.94 -40.16 28.96
CA LEU A 471 12.43 -39.04 28.17
C LEU A 471 11.73 -37.99 29.05
N ASP A 472 10.86 -38.45 29.95
CA ASP A 472 10.16 -37.58 30.90
C ASP A 472 11.12 -36.91 31.89
N ALA A 473 12.17 -37.62 32.34
CA ALA A 473 13.21 -37.08 33.19
C ALA A 473 14.03 -36.00 32.47
N ILE A 474 14.42 -36.23 31.21
CA ILE A 474 15.15 -35.26 30.39
C ILE A 474 14.30 -34.00 30.13
N ASN A 475 13.05 -34.18 29.73
CA ASN A 475 12.12 -33.06 29.50
C ASN A 475 11.95 -32.20 30.76
N LYS A 476 11.81 -32.85 31.93
CA LYS A 476 11.68 -32.16 33.22
C LYS A 476 12.96 -31.42 33.64
N THR A 477 14.14 -32.00 33.40
CA THR A 477 15.43 -31.42 33.82
C THR A 477 15.85 -30.24 32.93
N TYR A 478 15.61 -30.33 31.61
CA TYR A 478 16.07 -29.32 30.65
C TYR A 478 14.97 -28.35 30.20
N GLY A 479 13.70 -28.59 30.55
CA GLY A 479 12.58 -27.73 30.15
C GLY A 479 12.18 -27.86 28.67
N TRP A 480 12.46 -29.01 28.06
CA TRP A 480 12.12 -29.33 26.67
C TRP A 480 10.86 -30.19 26.59
N GLU A 481 10.17 -30.17 25.45
CA GLU A 481 9.05 -31.08 25.13
C GLU A 481 9.41 -32.04 23.99
N LEU A 482 10.43 -32.88 24.19
CA LEU A 482 10.74 -33.95 23.24
C LEU A 482 9.62 -34.99 23.26
N LYS A 483 9.06 -35.32 22.08
CA LYS A 483 7.97 -36.29 21.90
C LYS A 483 8.42 -37.36 20.91
N LYS A 484 8.05 -38.61 21.18
CA LYS A 484 8.24 -39.72 20.23
C LYS A 484 7.39 -39.51 18.98
N SER A 485 7.87 -39.95 17.83
CA SER A 485 7.06 -40.01 16.61
C SER A 485 5.96 -41.05 16.77
N ASN A 486 4.73 -40.71 16.39
CA ASN A 486 3.61 -41.66 16.33
C ASN A 486 3.72 -42.61 15.14
#